data_AF-A0A832ZK44-F1
#
_entry.id   AF-A0A832ZK44-F1
#
_cell.length_a   1.000
_cell.length_b   1.000
_cell.length_c   1.000
_cell.angle_alpha   90.00
_cell.angle_beta   90.00
_cell.angle_gamma   90.00
#
_symmetry.space_group_name_H-M   'P 1'
#
loop_
_entity.id
_entity.type
_entity.pdbx_description
1 polymer ?
#
loop_
_entity_poly.entity_id
_entity_poly.type
_entity_poly.pdbx_seq_one_letter_code
_entity_poly.pdbx_strand_id
1 'polypeptide(L)'
;MGRRRKYKASFSGVLNEYVNILKNRGEIEKDYTLGKFSIVKCNNGIKLLYEKHEGNKIVIGEIDLTLHDVEALWILTVQFLGHYGSRDTLPFP
;
A
#
# COMPACT_ATOMS: atom_id res chain seq x y z
N MET A 1 31.90 7.78 -13.71
CA MET A 1 30.95 6.65 -13.50
C MET A 1 30.39 6.71 -12.09
N GLY A 2 29.21 7.30 -11.91
CA GLY A 2 28.57 7.42 -10.59
C GLY A 2 27.89 6.12 -10.19
N ARG A 3 28.30 5.54 -9.05
CA ARG A 3 27.64 4.36 -8.47
C ARG A 3 26.22 4.75 -8.04
N ARG A 4 25.21 4.34 -8.82
CA ARG A 4 23.80 4.38 -8.39
C ARG A 4 23.68 3.54 -7.11
N ARG A 5 23.54 4.20 -5.95
CA ARG A 5 23.14 3.55 -4.71
C ARG A 5 21.73 2.99 -4.95
N LYS A 6 21.63 1.68 -5.16
CA LYS A 6 20.36 0.96 -5.07
C LYS A 6 19.91 1.14 -3.62
N TYR A 7 18.95 2.03 -3.39
CA TYR A 7 18.21 2.08 -2.13
C TYR A 7 17.51 0.73 -2.00
N LYS A 8 18.18 -0.24 -1.35
CA LYS A 8 17.48 -1.39 -0.79
C LYS A 8 16.66 -0.81 0.36
N ALA A 9 15.40 -0.49 0.09
CA ALA A 9 14.43 -0.40 1.17
C ALA A 9 14.54 -1.74 1.91
N SER A 10 15.04 -1.72 3.14
CA SER A 10 15.02 -2.88 4.02
C SER A 10 13.56 -3.14 4.35
N PHE A 11 12.90 -3.92 3.50
CA PHE A 11 11.60 -4.48 3.81
C PHE A 11 11.81 -5.45 4.96
N SER A 12 11.14 -5.18 6.07
CA SER A 12 11.23 -6.05 7.24
C SER A 12 10.52 -7.38 7.02
N GLY A 13 9.64 -7.48 6.00
CA GLY A 13 8.81 -8.65 5.75
C GLY A 13 7.66 -8.81 6.75
N VAL A 14 7.64 -7.99 7.80
CA VAL A 14 6.70 -8.09 8.93
C VAL A 14 5.27 -7.81 8.48
N LEU A 15 5.05 -6.84 7.59
CA LEU A 15 3.72 -6.57 7.06
C LEU A 15 3.16 -7.76 6.26
N ASN A 16 3.98 -8.42 5.45
CA ASN A 16 3.56 -9.59 4.69
C ASN A 16 3.18 -10.75 5.63
N GLU A 17 3.96 -10.96 6.68
CA GLU A 17 3.67 -11.96 7.71
C GLU A 17 2.35 -11.65 8.42
N TYR A 18 2.15 -10.40 8.82
CA TYR A 18 0.91 -9.94 9.44
C TYR A 18 -0.33 -10.16 8.55
N VAL A 19 -0.25 -9.76 7.28
CA VAL A 19 -1.32 -9.98 6.29
C VAL A 19 -1.61 -11.47 6.11
N ASN A 20 -0.58 -12.32 6.07
CA ASN A 20 -0.76 -13.77 5.95
C ASN A 20 -1.45 -14.36 7.18
N ILE A 21 -1.15 -13.88 8.38
CA ILE A 21 -1.86 -14.29 9.61
C ILE A 21 -3.34 -13.94 9.51
N LEU A 22 -3.67 -12.72 9.09
CA LEU A 22 -5.06 -12.28 8.94
C LEU A 22 -5.81 -13.07 7.85
N LYS A 23 -5.15 -13.39 6.74
CA LYS A 23 -5.71 -14.29 5.71
C LYS A 23 -6.01 -15.68 6.26
N ASN A 24 -5.06 -16.28 6.99
CA ASN A 24 -5.22 -17.61 7.56
C ASN A 24 -6.35 -17.68 8.60
N ARG A 25 -6.69 -16.55 9.22
CA ARG A 25 -7.85 -16.42 10.11
C ARG A 25 -9.18 -16.16 9.39
N GLY A 26 -9.14 -15.99 8.06
CA GLY A 26 -10.33 -15.66 7.26
C GLY A 26 -10.84 -14.23 7.46
N GLU A 27 -9.99 -13.32 7.97
CA GLU A 27 -10.36 -11.92 8.22
C GLU A 27 -10.20 -11.04 6.97
N ILE A 28 -9.44 -11.51 5.98
CA ILE A 28 -9.16 -10.82 4.72
C ILE A 28 -9.68 -11.64 3.55
N GLU A 29 -10.50 -11.02 2.71
CA GLU A 29 -10.98 -11.58 1.44
C GLU A 29 -9.96 -11.35 0.31
N LYS A 30 -9.38 -10.15 0.26
CA LYS A 30 -8.40 -9.74 -0.76
C LYS A 30 -7.40 -8.75 -0.17
N ASP A 31 -6.18 -8.76 -0.70
CA ASP A 31 -5.15 -7.80 -0.33
C ASP A 31 -4.33 -7.35 -1.55
N TYR A 32 -3.74 -6.18 -1.42
CA TYR A 32 -2.71 -5.68 -2.31
C TYR A 32 -1.59 -5.06 -1.48
N THR A 33 -0.44 -5.72 -1.46
CA THR A 33 0.72 -5.29 -0.67
C THR A 33 1.80 -4.71 -1.59
N LEU A 34 2.21 -3.48 -1.30
CA LEU A 34 3.26 -2.77 -2.01
C LEU A 34 4.11 -2.01 -1.00
N GLY A 35 5.40 -2.32 -0.91
CA GLY A 35 6.20 -1.55 0.03
C GLY A 35 5.92 -1.93 1.48
N LYS A 36 5.93 -0.88 2.28
CA LYS A 36 5.52 -0.87 3.68
C LYS A 36 4.01 -0.66 3.83
N PHE A 37 3.23 -0.82 2.77
CA PHE A 37 1.79 -0.55 2.74
C PHE A 37 1.04 -1.76 2.19
N SER A 38 -0.14 -2.02 2.72
CA SER A 38 -1.05 -3.04 2.22
C SER A 38 -2.47 -2.54 2.32
N ILE A 39 -3.21 -2.60 1.22
CA ILE A 39 -4.66 -2.36 1.23
C ILE A 39 -5.32 -3.74 1.34
N VAL A 40 -6.16 -3.92 2.35
CA VAL A 40 -6.83 -5.19 2.62
C VAL A 40 -8.34 -4.99 2.61
N LYS A 41 -9.05 -5.89 1.93
CA LYS A 41 -10.50 -6.02 1.96
C LYS A 41 -10.85 -7.04 3.03
N CYS A 42 -11.48 -6.57 4.09
CA CYS A 42 -12.04 -7.39 5.15
C CYS A 42 -13.55 -7.53 4.97
N ASN A 43 -14.16 -8.47 5.67
CA ASN A 43 -15.61 -8.69 5.65
C ASN A 43 -16.39 -7.41 6.02
N ASN A 44 -15.80 -6.57 6.89
CA ASN A 44 -16.46 -5.37 7.43
C ASN A 44 -16.05 -4.06 6.72
N GLY A 45 -15.19 -4.09 5.70
CA GLY A 45 -14.70 -2.87 5.08
C GLY A 45 -13.36 -3.01 4.36
N ILE A 46 -12.73 -1.89 4.07
CA ILE A 46 -11.37 -1.84 3.51
C ILE A 46 -10.47 -1.18 4.54
N LYS A 47 -9.27 -1.70 4.74
CA LYS A 47 -8.27 -1.11 5.62
C LYS A 47 -6.97 -0.86 4.88
N LEU A 48 -6.25 0.18 5.28
CA LEU A 48 -4.85 0.39 4.96
C LEU A 48 -4.00 -0.05 6.14
N LEU A 49 -3.16 -1.05 5.92
CA LEU A 49 -2.14 -1.51 6.84
C LEU A 49 -0.79 -0.94 6.42
N TYR A 50 0.03 -0.52 7.37
CA TYR A 50 1.37 -0.01 7.05
C TYR A 50 2.40 -0.23 8.15
N GLU A 51 3.65 -0.42 7.78
CA GLU A 51 4.75 -0.51 8.73
C GLU A 51 5.13 0.89 9.25
N LYS A 52 5.06 1.08 10.56
CA LYS A 52 5.61 2.26 11.25
C LYS A 52 6.71 1.86 12.22
N HIS A 53 7.66 2.77 12.42
CA HIS A 53 8.70 2.61 13.43
C HIS A 53 8.30 3.35 14.70
N GLU A 54 8.22 2.62 15.82
CA GLU A 54 8.05 3.19 17.16
C GLU A 54 9.33 2.90 17.96
N GLY A 55 10.24 3.86 17.96
CA GLY A 55 11.60 3.69 18.48
C GLY A 55 12.35 2.60 17.70
N ASN A 56 12.81 1.57 18.41
CA ASN A 56 13.54 0.44 17.83
C ASN A 56 12.62 -0.73 17.39
N LYS A 57 11.30 -0.55 17.42
CA LYS A 57 10.33 -1.60 17.05
C LYS A 57 9.61 -1.24 15.75
N ILE A 58 9.29 -2.27 14.96
CA ILE A 58 8.39 -2.16 13.81
C ILE A 58 7.01 -2.59 14.29
N VAL A 59 6.02 -1.73 14.06
CA VAL A 59 4.62 -1.94 14.43
C VAL A 59 3.77 -1.78 13.17
N ILE A 60 2.68 -2.54 13.06
CA ILE A 60 1.71 -2.37 11.99
C ILE A 60 0.67 -1.34 12.45
N GLY A 61 0.58 -0.23 11.72
CA GLY A 61 -0.54 0.71 11.82
C GLY A 61 -1.70 0.24 10.96
N GLU A 62 -2.92 0.47 11.42
CA GLU A 62 -4.15 0.18 10.69
C GLU A 62 -4.99 1.45 10.59
N ILE A 63 -5.55 1.68 9.40
CA ILE A 63 -6.51 2.76 9.16
C ILE A 63 -7.71 2.13 8.43
N ASP A 64 -8.88 2.21 9.03
CA ASP A 64 -10.12 1.88 8.35
C ASP A 64 -10.38 2.94 7.27
N LEU A 65 -10.55 2.51 6.03
CA LEU A 65 -10.81 3.41 4.91
C LEU A 65 -12.31 3.62 4.76
N THR A 66 -12.72 4.87 4.74
CA THR A 66 -14.09 5.27 4.38
C THR A 66 -14.24 5.37 2.87
N LEU A 67 -15.48 5.48 2.40
CA LEU A 67 -15.75 5.74 0.98
C LEU A 67 -15.06 7.03 0.50
N HIS A 68 -15.08 8.08 1.32
CA HIS A 68 -14.45 9.36 0.99
C HIS A 68 -12.92 9.26 0.87
N ASP A 69 -12.28 8.41 1.67
CA ASP A 69 -10.83 8.18 1.55
C ASP A 69 -10.50 7.50 0.22
N VAL A 70 -11.34 6.56 -0.22
CA VAL A 70 -11.18 5.86 -1.50
C VAL A 70 -11.42 6.83 -2.67
N GLU A 71 -12.44 7.69 -2.59
CA GLU A 71 -12.71 8.74 -3.57
C GLU A 71 -11.52 9.71 -3.68
N ALA A 72 -10.98 10.15 -2.55
CA ALA A 72 -9.81 11.03 -2.51
C ALA A 72 -8.57 10.36 -3.13
N LEU A 73 -8.31 9.09 -2.80
CA LEU A 73 -7.23 8.31 -3.40
C LEU A 73 -7.38 8.18 -4.92
N TRP A 74 -8.60 7.96 -5.40
CA TRP A 74 -8.88 7.90 -6.83
C TRP A 74 -8.57 9.25 -7.51
N ILE A 75 -9.09 10.36 -6.97
CA ILE A 75 -8.84 11.70 -7.53
C ILE A 75 -7.34 12.01 -7.57
N LEU A 76 -6.62 11.75 -6.47
CA LEU A 76 -5.17 11.95 -6.40
C LEU A 76 -4.42 11.08 -7.42
N THR A 77 -4.85 9.83 -7.60
CA THR A 77 -4.26 8.91 -8.59
C THR A 77 -4.47 9.41 -10.01
N VAL A 78 -5.70 9.82 -10.35
CA VAL A 78 -6.02 10.38 -11.67
C VAL A 78 -5.24 11.67 -11.93
N GLN A 79 -5.12 12.57 -10.94
CA GLN A 79 -4.32 13.79 -11.07
C GLN A 79 -2.85 13.48 -11.28
N PHE A 80 -2.29 12.55 -10.50
CA PHE A 80 -0.91 12.11 -10.67
C PHE A 80 -0.68 11.52 -12.07
N LEU A 81 -1.53 10.60 -12.52
CA LEU A 81 -1.45 10.02 -13.84
C LEU A 81 -1.68 11.06 -14.95
N GLY A 82 -2.53 12.07 -14.75
CA GLY A 82 -2.74 13.14 -15.72
C GLY A 82 -1.52 14.05 -15.87
N HIS A 83 -0.84 14.36 -14.76
CA HIS A 83 0.37 15.19 -14.75
C HIS A 83 1.62 14.46 -15.25
N TYR A 84 1.72 13.14 -15.04
CA TYR A 84 2.90 12.37 -15.43
C TYR A 84 2.68 11.50 -16.68
N GLY A 85 1.44 11.14 -17.02
CA GLY A 85 1.05 10.40 -18.22
C GLY A 85 0.95 11.24 -19.48
N SER A 86 1.05 12.57 -19.37
CA SER A 86 1.18 13.47 -20.53
C SER A 86 2.62 13.56 -21.07
N ARG A 87 3.57 12.77 -20.55
CA ARG A 87 4.93 12.66 -21.10
C ARG A 87 5.19 11.44 -21.98
N ASP A 88 4.39 10.39 -21.91
CA ASP A 88 4.45 9.27 -22.85
C ASP A 88 3.06 8.64 -22.99
N THR A 89 2.55 8.61 -24.22
CA THR A 89 1.28 8.01 -24.61
C THR A 89 1.15 6.56 -24.13
N LEU A 90 0.17 6.28 -23.28
CA LEU A 90 -0.42 4.95 -23.18
C LEU A 90 -1.74 4.96 -23.97
N PRO A 91 -1.89 4.15 -25.03
CA PRO A 91 -3.20 3.96 -25.64
C PRO A 91 -4.03 3.14 -24.65
N PHE A 92 -5.08 3.74 -24.10
CA PHE A 92 -6.17 2.95 -23.54
C PHE A 92 -6.89 2.24 -24.71
N PRO A 93 -7.36 1.00 -24.52
CA PRO A 93 -8.21 0.32 -25.50
C PRO A 93 -9.54 1.04 -25.71
#